data_AF-A0A7C2Q603-F1
#
_entry.id   AF-A0A7C2Q603-F1
#
_cell.length_a   1.000
_cell.length_b   1.000
_cell.length_c   1.000
_cell.angle_alpha   90.00
_cell.angle_beta   90.00
_cell.angle_gamma   90.00
#
_symmetry.space_group_name_H-M   'P 1'
#
loop_
_entity.id
_entity.type
_entity.pdbx_description
1 polymer ?
#
loop_
_entity_poly.entity_id
_entity_poly.type
_entity_poly.pdbx_seq_one_letter_code
_entity_poly.pdbx_strand_id
1 'polypeptide(L)'
;MPTVLVTGFEPFGDERENPSAWAAERAAAELAGAGFDAHWAVLPVSFKRCREALAQLLERLKPDVAVALGLAGGGTHVRLERVAINLMDAGRPDNDGAQPVDEPIDPQGPAAYFSTLPLRRILERLRGEGVPAAISNSAGTYLCNFAMYLLLRHADLRGYPRRAGFIHVPYTPEIAARKPGPPPSLPPGMLVRAAVVAVEEAAASLTP
;
A
#
# COMPACT_ATOMS: atom_id res chain seq x y z
N MET A 1 5.97 22.39 -0.13
CA MET A 1 6.26 21.09 0.53
C MET A 1 5.36 20.05 -0.10
N PRO A 2 5.83 18.83 -0.38
CA PRO A 2 4.98 17.81 -0.99
C PRO A 2 3.85 17.38 -0.04
N THR A 3 2.63 17.31 -0.55
CA THR A 3 1.50 16.67 0.17
C THR A 3 1.60 15.16 -0.06
N VAL A 4 1.55 14.37 1.01
CA VAL A 4 1.76 12.92 0.94
C VAL A 4 0.61 12.18 1.59
N LEU A 5 0.21 11.06 1.00
CA LEU A 5 -0.84 10.18 1.51
C LEU A 5 -0.26 8.78 1.77
N VAL A 6 -0.41 8.29 2.98
CA VAL A 6 -0.11 6.88 3.32
C VAL A 6 -1.40 6.19 3.73
N THR A 7 -1.75 5.08 3.08
CA THR A 7 -2.97 4.34 3.44
C THR A 7 -2.65 2.96 3.99
N GLY A 8 -3.46 2.48 4.94
CA GLY A 8 -3.51 1.07 5.33
C GLY A 8 -4.89 0.48 5.04
N PHE A 9 -5.16 -0.72 5.55
CA PHE A 9 -6.47 -1.37 5.46
C PHE A 9 -7.03 -1.75 6.84
N GLU A 10 -8.34 -1.80 6.95
CA GLU A 10 -9.02 -2.42 8.09
C GLU A 10 -8.68 -3.92 8.23
N PRO A 11 -8.97 -4.56 9.37
CA PRO A 11 -8.86 -6.01 9.53
C PRO A 11 -9.79 -6.76 8.56
N PHE A 12 -9.41 -7.98 8.19
CA PHE A 12 -10.18 -8.81 7.26
C PHE A 12 -9.96 -10.30 7.51
N GLY A 13 -10.92 -11.12 7.08
CA GLY A 13 -10.90 -12.55 7.34
C GLY A 13 -10.85 -12.84 8.85
N ASP A 14 -9.89 -13.66 9.26
CA ASP A 14 -9.70 -14.06 10.66
C ASP A 14 -8.77 -13.11 11.44
N GLU A 15 -8.25 -12.06 10.78
CA GLU A 15 -7.36 -11.09 11.42
C GLU A 15 -8.15 -10.14 12.32
N ARG A 16 -7.72 -10.03 13.59
CA ARG A 16 -8.32 -9.09 14.56
C ARG A 16 -7.80 -7.67 14.40
N GLU A 17 -6.62 -7.53 13.79
CA GLU A 17 -5.93 -6.27 13.56
C GLU A 17 -5.19 -6.34 12.22
N ASN A 18 -4.90 -5.19 11.62
CA ASN A 18 -4.13 -5.11 10.38
C ASN A 18 -2.97 -4.13 10.58
N PRO A 19 -1.72 -4.60 10.49
CA PRO A 19 -0.58 -3.75 10.81
C PRO A 19 -0.38 -2.60 9.81
N SER A 20 -0.93 -2.72 8.59
CA SER A 20 -0.88 -1.64 7.61
C SER A 20 -1.59 -0.37 8.08
N ALA A 21 -2.67 -0.48 8.87
CA ALA A 21 -3.45 0.67 9.35
C ALA A 21 -2.64 1.57 10.28
N TRP A 22 -2.16 1.02 11.40
CA TRP A 22 -1.36 1.82 12.34
C TRP A 22 0.03 2.14 11.78
N ALA A 23 0.58 1.33 10.85
CA ALA A 23 1.85 1.66 10.21
C ALA A 23 1.71 2.91 9.33
N ALA A 24 0.58 3.05 8.61
CA ALA A 24 0.28 4.24 7.83
C ALA A 24 0.16 5.49 8.71
N GLU A 25 -0.57 5.40 9.82
CA GLU A 25 -0.72 6.48 10.80
C GLU A 25 0.63 6.92 11.37
N ARG A 26 1.44 5.97 11.87
CA ARG A 26 2.76 6.27 12.46
C ARG A 26 3.73 6.83 11.42
N ALA A 27 3.72 6.30 10.21
CA ALA A 27 4.56 6.82 9.13
C ALA A 27 4.20 8.26 8.78
N ALA A 28 2.90 8.58 8.69
CA ALA A 28 2.45 9.95 8.46
C ALA A 28 2.87 10.90 9.60
N ALA A 29 2.83 10.45 10.86
CA ALA A 29 3.34 11.24 11.98
C ALA A 29 4.85 11.52 11.89
N GLU A 30 5.67 10.52 11.53
CA GLU A 30 7.12 10.71 11.32
C GLU A 30 7.39 11.66 10.13
N LEU A 31 6.66 11.50 9.03
CA LEU A 31 6.76 12.37 7.86
C LEU A 31 6.34 13.80 8.17
N ALA A 32 5.29 14.01 8.97
CA ALA A 32 4.91 15.34 9.43
C ALA A 32 6.03 16.00 10.25
N GLY A 33 6.69 15.24 11.13
CA GLY A 33 7.87 15.69 11.87
C GLY A 33 9.08 16.02 10.98
N ALA A 34 9.18 15.39 9.81
CA ALA A 34 10.18 15.67 8.79
C ALA A 34 9.79 16.82 7.83
N GLY A 35 8.65 17.48 8.04
CA GLY A 35 8.22 18.63 7.23
C GLY A 35 7.45 18.27 5.96
N PHE A 36 6.78 17.12 5.93
CA PHE A 36 5.77 16.84 4.88
C PHE A 36 4.38 17.32 5.32
N ASP A 37 3.54 17.70 4.35
CA ASP A 37 2.09 17.79 4.58
C ASP A 37 1.53 16.36 4.50
N ALA A 38 1.63 15.62 5.61
CA ALA A 38 1.42 14.19 5.65
C ALA A 38 0.02 13.81 6.14
N HIS A 39 -0.67 13.03 5.31
CA HIS A 39 -2.02 12.51 5.57
C HIS A 39 -1.98 10.99 5.61
N TRP A 40 -2.87 10.41 6.40
CA TRP A 40 -3.10 8.98 6.40
C TRP A 40 -4.59 8.63 6.36
N ALA A 41 -4.89 7.41 5.92
CA ALA A 41 -6.24 6.87 5.96
C ALA A 41 -6.23 5.35 6.09
N VAL A 42 -7.29 4.80 6.67
CA VAL A 42 -7.56 3.36 6.67
C VAL A 42 -8.62 3.09 5.60
N LEU A 43 -8.25 2.30 4.60
CA LEU A 43 -9.14 1.87 3.54
C LEU A 43 -10.00 0.69 4.01
N PRO A 44 -11.27 0.65 3.62
CA PRO A 44 -12.11 -0.50 3.88
C PRO A 44 -11.68 -1.70 3.04
N VAL A 45 -11.82 -2.91 3.57
CA VAL A 45 -11.64 -4.16 2.83
C VAL A 45 -12.97 -4.50 2.19
N SER A 46 -13.35 -3.64 1.25
CA SER A 46 -14.56 -3.74 0.41
C SER A 46 -14.26 -3.14 -0.95
N PHE A 47 -14.48 -3.87 -2.04
CA PHE A 47 -14.17 -3.38 -3.39
C PHE A 47 -14.93 -2.07 -3.69
N LYS A 48 -16.21 -2.03 -3.31
CA LYS A 48 -17.07 -0.86 -3.52
C LYS A 48 -16.61 0.33 -2.67
N ARG A 49 -16.54 0.16 -1.34
CA ARG A 49 -16.21 1.25 -0.43
C ARG A 49 -14.77 1.72 -0.60
N CYS A 50 -13.83 0.83 -0.94
CA CYS A 50 -12.44 1.17 -1.18
C CYS A 50 -12.31 2.12 -2.37
N ARG A 51 -13.03 1.84 -3.47
CA ARG A 51 -13.06 2.73 -4.65
C ARG A 51 -13.57 4.12 -4.29
N GLU A 52 -14.70 4.18 -3.60
CA GLU A 52 -15.33 5.45 -3.19
C GLU A 52 -14.43 6.25 -2.24
N ALA A 53 -13.91 5.59 -1.19
CA ALA A 53 -13.04 6.22 -0.19
C ALA A 53 -11.74 6.73 -0.81
N LEU A 54 -11.09 5.92 -1.65
CA LEU A 54 -9.83 6.30 -2.29
C LEU A 54 -10.04 7.47 -3.26
N ALA A 55 -11.10 7.46 -4.07
CA ALA A 55 -11.43 8.57 -4.96
C ALA A 55 -11.65 9.89 -4.18
N GLN A 56 -12.42 9.84 -3.08
CA GLN A 56 -12.67 11.01 -2.23
C GLN A 56 -11.38 11.54 -1.59
N LEU A 57 -10.51 10.65 -1.10
CA LEU A 57 -9.22 11.01 -0.52
C LEU A 57 -8.33 11.72 -1.53
N LEU A 58 -8.20 11.15 -2.74
CA LEU A 58 -7.35 11.71 -3.80
C LEU A 58 -7.87 13.07 -4.29
N GLU A 59 -9.18 13.22 -4.49
CA GLU A 59 -9.77 14.50 -4.92
C GLU A 59 -9.66 15.59 -3.86
N ARG A 60 -9.83 15.23 -2.58
CA ARG A 60 -9.72 16.17 -1.47
C ARG A 60 -8.29 16.62 -1.22
N LEU A 61 -7.35 15.69 -1.21
CA LEU A 61 -5.97 15.94 -0.79
C LEU A 61 -5.04 16.31 -1.94
N LYS A 62 -5.34 15.86 -3.17
CA LYS A 62 -4.49 16.02 -4.36
C LYS A 62 -3.00 15.76 -4.07
N PRO A 63 -2.65 14.60 -3.47
CA PRO A 63 -1.30 14.38 -2.98
C PRO A 63 -0.28 14.33 -4.11
N ASP A 64 0.95 14.76 -3.84
CA ASP A 64 2.10 14.57 -4.73
C ASP A 64 2.58 13.12 -4.74
N VAL A 65 2.53 12.47 -3.58
CA VAL A 65 2.95 11.07 -3.36
C VAL A 65 1.84 10.31 -2.65
N ALA A 66 1.48 9.13 -3.15
CA ALA A 66 0.58 8.21 -2.46
C ALA A 66 1.20 6.82 -2.33
N VAL A 67 1.30 6.30 -1.10
CA VAL A 67 1.81 4.96 -0.81
C VAL A 67 0.74 4.19 -0.04
N ALA A 68 0.22 3.11 -0.64
CA ALA A 68 -0.68 2.21 0.05
C ALA A 68 0.09 1.04 0.66
N LEU A 69 -0.27 0.68 1.89
CA LEU A 69 0.25 -0.45 2.64
C LEU A 69 -0.82 -1.54 2.71
N GLY A 70 -0.41 -2.80 2.65
CA GLY A 70 -1.30 -3.94 2.83
C GLY A 70 -0.60 -5.09 3.56
N LEU A 71 -1.37 -5.87 4.31
CA LEU A 71 -0.84 -7.05 4.99
C LEU A 71 -0.62 -8.19 3.98
N ALA A 72 0.60 -8.72 3.92
CA ALA A 72 0.92 -10.01 3.31
C ALA A 72 1.33 -10.99 4.42
N GLY A 73 0.33 -11.60 5.05
CA GLY A 73 0.53 -12.55 6.15
C GLY A 73 1.46 -13.70 5.77
N GLY A 74 2.42 -14.00 6.64
CA GLY A 74 3.42 -15.06 6.42
C GLY A 74 4.58 -14.68 5.49
N GLY A 75 4.60 -13.44 4.97
CA GLY A 75 5.75 -12.92 4.23
C GLY A 75 6.98 -12.78 5.13
N THR A 76 8.17 -13.04 4.57
CA THR A 76 9.45 -12.93 5.30
C THR A 76 10.09 -11.54 5.23
N HIS A 77 9.54 -10.64 4.41
CA HIS A 77 10.13 -9.36 4.08
C HIS A 77 9.08 -8.36 3.56
N VAL A 78 9.42 -7.08 3.55
CA VAL A 78 8.65 -6.02 2.90
C VAL A 78 8.69 -6.19 1.39
N ARG A 79 7.53 -6.19 0.72
CA ARG A 79 7.46 -6.30 -0.74
C ARG A 79 7.08 -4.96 -1.35
N LEU A 80 7.94 -4.46 -2.21
CA LEU A 80 7.71 -3.27 -3.01
C LEU A 80 7.03 -3.70 -4.31
N GLU A 81 5.75 -3.39 -4.48
CA GLU A 81 4.97 -3.91 -5.62
C GLU A 81 5.25 -3.12 -6.89
N ARG A 82 5.66 -3.85 -7.94
CA ARG A 82 6.02 -3.28 -9.24
C ARG A 82 4.83 -3.10 -10.15
N VAL A 83 3.85 -3.99 -10.09
CA VAL A 83 2.76 -4.08 -11.08
C VAL A 83 1.42 -4.19 -10.36
N ALA A 84 0.47 -3.37 -10.78
CA ALA A 84 -0.95 -3.55 -10.51
C ALA A 84 -1.63 -4.01 -11.80
N ILE A 85 -2.42 -5.07 -11.74
CA ILE A 85 -3.13 -5.62 -12.89
C ILE A 85 -4.63 -5.28 -12.82
N ASN A 86 -5.26 -5.12 -13.97
CA ASN A 86 -6.68 -4.81 -14.11
C ASN A 86 -7.55 -6.05 -13.92
N LEU A 87 -7.48 -6.66 -12.74
CA LEU A 87 -8.17 -7.91 -12.42
C LEU A 87 -8.60 -7.94 -10.95
N MET A 88 -9.87 -8.26 -10.75
CA MET A 88 -10.46 -8.67 -9.49
C MET A 88 -10.79 -10.16 -9.60
N ASP A 89 -10.03 -10.96 -8.89
CA ASP A 89 -10.25 -12.40 -8.75
C ASP A 89 -10.06 -12.77 -7.28
N ALA A 90 -11.18 -12.85 -6.56
CA ALA A 90 -11.20 -12.90 -5.11
C ALA A 90 -11.33 -14.34 -4.60
N GLY A 91 -10.24 -14.88 -4.07
CA GLY A 91 -10.25 -16.20 -3.42
C GLY A 91 -11.09 -16.28 -2.13
N ARG A 92 -11.59 -15.14 -1.62
CA ARG A 92 -12.54 -15.03 -0.50
C ARG A 92 -13.39 -13.76 -0.63
N PRO A 93 -14.57 -13.70 0.01
CA PRO A 93 -15.36 -12.48 0.06
C PRO A 93 -14.65 -11.34 0.79
N ASP A 94 -14.93 -10.12 0.35
CA ASP A 94 -14.63 -8.91 1.09
C ASP A 94 -15.54 -8.74 2.32
N ASN A 95 -15.30 -7.70 3.12
CA ASN A 95 -16.05 -7.47 4.36
C ASN A 95 -17.54 -7.14 4.11
N ASP A 96 -17.92 -6.83 2.86
CA ASP A 96 -19.31 -6.59 2.44
C ASP A 96 -19.90 -7.81 1.70
N GLY A 97 -19.16 -8.92 1.61
CA GLY A 97 -19.60 -10.17 0.99
C GLY A 97 -19.36 -10.26 -0.52
N ALA A 98 -18.71 -9.29 -1.16
CA ALA A 98 -18.42 -9.35 -2.59
C ALA A 98 -17.22 -10.27 -2.87
N GLN A 99 -17.39 -11.17 -3.84
CA GLN A 99 -16.35 -12.12 -4.28
C GLN A 99 -16.29 -12.18 -5.81
N PRO A 100 -15.77 -11.14 -6.48
CA PRO A 100 -15.67 -11.11 -7.94
C PRO A 100 -14.74 -12.22 -8.47
N VAL A 101 -15.04 -12.70 -9.67
CA VAL A 101 -14.28 -13.76 -10.36
C VAL A 101 -14.01 -13.30 -11.79
N ASP A 102 -12.73 -13.17 -12.14
CA ASP A 102 -12.25 -12.73 -13.46
C ASP A 102 -12.87 -11.40 -13.95
N GLU A 103 -13.12 -10.46 -13.05
CA GLU A 103 -13.71 -9.17 -13.38
C GLU A 103 -12.66 -8.06 -13.54
N PRO A 104 -12.75 -7.17 -14.56
CA PRO A 104 -11.86 -6.03 -14.67
C PRO A 104 -12.14 -4.99 -13.58
N ILE A 105 -11.09 -4.36 -13.05
CA ILE A 105 -11.19 -3.23 -12.12
C ILE A 105 -11.77 -2.00 -12.82
N ASP A 106 -11.32 -1.74 -14.04
CA ASP A 106 -11.81 -0.68 -14.94
C ASP A 106 -11.91 -1.25 -16.36
N PRO A 107 -13.11 -1.52 -16.90
CA PRO A 107 -13.29 -2.02 -18.26
C PRO A 107 -12.68 -1.13 -19.35
N GLN A 108 -12.41 0.15 -19.07
CA GLN A 108 -11.81 1.11 -19.99
C GLN A 108 -10.34 1.41 -19.68
N GLY A 109 -9.77 0.76 -18.66
CA GLY A 109 -8.39 0.93 -18.25
C GLY A 109 -7.44 -0.07 -18.94
N PRO A 110 -6.12 0.20 -18.93
CA PRO A 110 -5.13 -0.71 -19.49
C PRO A 110 -5.05 -2.01 -18.69
N ALA A 111 -4.42 -3.05 -19.25
CA ALA A 111 -4.29 -4.35 -18.58
C ALA A 111 -3.50 -4.28 -17.26
N ALA A 112 -2.54 -3.35 -17.16
CA ALA A 112 -1.72 -3.17 -15.97
C ALA A 112 -1.12 -1.77 -15.91
N TYR A 113 -0.73 -1.36 -14.71
CA TYR A 113 0.13 -0.20 -14.46
C TYR A 113 1.39 -0.62 -13.71
N PHE A 114 2.52 0.00 -14.05
CA PHE A 114 3.72 -0.07 -13.23
C PHE A 114 3.64 0.96 -12.10
N SER A 115 4.15 0.60 -10.92
CA SER A 115 4.37 1.58 -9.86
C SER A 115 5.28 2.70 -10.36
N THR A 116 4.93 3.94 -10.01
CA THR A 116 5.76 5.11 -10.31
C THR A 116 6.71 5.46 -9.16
N LEU A 117 6.71 4.70 -8.05
CA LEU A 117 7.71 4.85 -6.99
C LEU A 117 9.11 4.48 -7.50
N PRO A 118 10.19 5.12 -7.00
CA PRO A 118 11.56 4.77 -7.34
C PRO A 118 12.01 3.48 -6.61
N LEU A 119 11.42 2.33 -6.99
CA LEU A 119 11.51 1.07 -6.24
C LEU A 119 12.94 0.60 -5.95
N ARG A 120 13.90 0.86 -6.83
CA ARG A 120 15.31 0.47 -6.63
C ARG A 120 15.97 1.31 -5.54
N ARG A 121 15.75 2.63 -5.50
CA ARG A 121 16.26 3.51 -4.45
C ARG A 121 15.67 3.14 -3.09
N ILE A 122 14.35 2.90 -3.07
CA ILE A 122 13.63 2.44 -1.86
C ILE A 122 14.22 1.11 -1.37
N LEU A 123 14.39 0.13 -2.27
CA LEU A 123 14.94 -1.18 -1.94
C LEU A 123 16.35 -1.07 -1.35
N GLU A 124 17.24 -0.32 -2.01
CA GLU A 124 18.63 -0.14 -1.59
C GLU A 124 18.70 0.53 -0.22
N ARG A 125 17.93 1.59 0.00
CA ARG A 125 17.89 2.29 1.28
C ARG A 125 17.35 1.40 2.41
N LEU A 126 16.23 0.70 2.19
CA LEU A 126 15.67 -0.21 3.19
C LEU A 126 16.67 -1.30 3.59
N ARG A 127 17.36 -1.90 2.61
CA ARG A 127 18.37 -2.93 2.88
C ARG A 127 19.60 -2.35 3.60
N GLY A 128 20.03 -1.15 3.23
CA GLY A 128 21.10 -0.43 3.91
C GLY A 128 20.78 -0.12 5.38
N GLU A 129 19.50 0.06 5.70
CA GLU A 129 18.99 0.27 7.06
C GLU A 129 18.61 -1.04 7.78
N GLY A 130 18.91 -2.20 7.20
CA GLY A 130 18.67 -3.50 7.81
C GLY A 130 17.22 -3.99 7.75
N VAL A 131 16.36 -3.36 6.94
CA VAL A 131 14.98 -3.81 6.68
C VAL A 131 14.97 -4.84 5.54
N PRO A 132 14.57 -6.11 5.79
CA PRO A 132 14.46 -7.10 4.72
C PRO A 132 13.37 -6.67 3.73
N ALA A 133 13.77 -6.45 2.47
CA ALA A 133 12.86 -6.02 1.41
C ALA A 133 13.22 -6.64 0.05
N ALA A 134 12.21 -6.76 -0.82
CA ALA A 134 12.37 -7.17 -2.22
C ALA A 134 11.33 -6.49 -3.12
N ILE A 135 11.63 -6.38 -4.41
CA ILE A 135 10.63 -5.96 -5.39
C ILE A 135 9.79 -7.17 -5.80
N SER A 136 8.48 -7.02 -5.71
CA SER A 136 7.48 -8.02 -6.10
C SER A 136 6.83 -7.65 -7.43
N ASN A 137 6.50 -8.65 -8.24
CA ASN A 137 5.85 -8.46 -9.55
C ASN A 137 4.36 -8.79 -9.55
N SER A 138 3.77 -9.09 -8.39
CA SER A 138 2.33 -9.33 -8.25
C SER A 138 1.86 -8.93 -6.87
N ALA A 139 0.93 -7.98 -6.81
CA ALA A 139 0.22 -7.59 -5.60
C ALA A 139 -0.98 -8.52 -5.28
N GLY A 140 -1.11 -9.65 -6.00
CA GLY A 140 -2.30 -10.51 -5.99
C GLY A 140 -3.42 -9.97 -6.88
N THR A 141 -4.65 -10.43 -6.65
CA THR A 141 -5.86 -10.10 -7.43
C THR A 141 -7.01 -9.59 -6.56
N TYR A 142 -6.69 -9.26 -5.30
CA TYR A 142 -7.65 -8.83 -4.27
C TYR A 142 -7.52 -7.32 -3.99
N LEU A 143 -7.95 -6.86 -2.80
CA LEU A 143 -8.02 -5.44 -2.42
C LEU A 143 -6.68 -4.68 -2.49
N CYS A 144 -5.55 -5.35 -2.26
CA CYS A 144 -4.23 -4.71 -2.38
C CYS A 144 -3.92 -4.30 -3.83
N ASN A 145 -4.06 -5.25 -4.77
CA ASN A 145 -3.95 -4.99 -6.20
C ASN A 145 -4.98 -3.96 -6.68
N PHE A 146 -6.21 -4.09 -6.19
CA PHE A 146 -7.31 -3.18 -6.51
C PHE A 146 -6.98 -1.72 -6.15
N ALA A 147 -6.55 -1.46 -4.91
CA ALA A 147 -6.20 -0.11 -4.48
C ALA A 147 -4.96 0.42 -5.22
N MET A 148 -3.95 -0.42 -5.46
CA MET A 148 -2.77 -0.02 -6.24
C MET A 148 -3.15 0.38 -7.68
N TYR A 149 -4.02 -0.40 -8.32
CA TYR A 149 -4.50 -0.13 -9.67
C TYR A 149 -5.30 1.19 -9.71
N LEU A 150 -6.19 1.42 -8.74
CA LEU A 150 -6.97 2.66 -8.67
C LEU A 150 -6.11 3.91 -8.44
N LEU A 151 -5.08 3.81 -7.58
CA LEU A 151 -4.10 4.89 -7.39
C LEU A 151 -3.41 5.26 -8.71
N LEU A 152 -2.91 4.25 -9.43
CA LEU A 152 -2.18 4.45 -10.69
C LEU A 152 -3.09 4.91 -11.82
N ARG A 153 -4.32 4.37 -11.89
CA ARG A 153 -5.35 4.82 -12.82
C ARG A 153 -5.74 6.28 -12.59
N HIS A 154 -5.87 6.68 -11.33
CA HIS A 154 -6.14 8.08 -11.00
C HIS A 154 -4.98 8.99 -11.43
N ALA A 155 -3.74 8.59 -11.17
CA ALA A 155 -2.55 9.31 -11.62
C ALA A 155 -2.48 9.47 -13.14
N ASP A 156 -2.76 8.40 -13.88
CA ASP A 156 -2.82 8.40 -15.35
C ASP A 156 -3.90 9.36 -15.89
N LEU A 157 -5.09 9.36 -15.29
CA LEU A 157 -6.22 10.18 -15.75
C LEU A 157 -6.15 11.65 -15.30
N ARG A 158 -5.57 11.93 -14.13
CA ARG A 158 -5.63 13.26 -13.48
C ARG A 158 -4.29 13.97 -13.39
N GLY A 159 -3.18 13.28 -13.64
CA GLY A 159 -1.82 13.82 -13.50
C GLY A 159 -1.30 13.89 -12.06
N TYR A 160 -2.05 13.41 -11.08
CA TYR A 160 -1.63 13.27 -9.69
C TYR A 160 -2.26 12.01 -9.07
N PRO A 161 -1.64 11.37 -8.05
CA PRO A 161 -0.32 11.68 -7.51
C PRO A 161 0.81 11.44 -8.52
N ARG A 162 1.87 12.24 -8.43
CA ARG A 162 3.04 12.16 -9.33
C ARG A 162 3.88 10.90 -9.08
N ARG A 163 3.80 10.36 -7.85
CA ARG A 163 4.39 9.07 -7.45
C ARG A 163 3.38 8.25 -6.68
N ALA A 164 3.18 7.00 -7.09
CA ALA A 164 2.20 6.10 -6.52
C ALA A 164 2.67 4.64 -6.55
N GLY A 165 2.33 3.90 -5.51
CA GLY A 165 2.62 2.47 -5.46
C GLY A 165 2.08 1.82 -4.20
N PHE A 166 2.48 0.55 -4.04
CA PHE A 166 1.99 -0.30 -2.98
C PHE A 166 3.14 -1.04 -2.31
N ILE A 167 3.02 -1.23 -1.00
CA ILE A 167 3.98 -1.97 -0.20
C ILE A 167 3.21 -3.02 0.62
N HIS A 168 3.53 -4.28 0.43
CA HIS A 168 3.08 -5.30 1.36
C HIS A 168 4.03 -5.41 2.55
N VAL A 169 3.43 -5.48 3.73
CA VAL A 169 4.12 -5.67 5.00
C VAL A 169 3.77 -7.05 5.61
N PRO A 170 4.74 -7.74 6.23
CA PRO A 170 4.49 -8.97 6.99
C PRO A 170 3.62 -8.77 8.24
N TYR A 171 3.37 -9.87 8.94
CA TYR A 171 2.92 -9.80 10.34
C TYR A 171 3.97 -9.12 11.23
N THR A 172 3.53 -8.60 12.37
CA THR A 172 4.42 -8.30 13.49
C THR A 172 4.58 -9.51 14.42
N PRO A 173 5.62 -9.55 15.28
CA PRO A 173 5.78 -10.63 16.25
C PRO A 173 4.55 -10.83 17.13
N GLU A 174 3.85 -9.75 17.50
CA GLU A 174 2.64 -9.80 18.33
C GLU A 174 1.48 -10.51 17.62
N ILE A 175 1.31 -10.27 16.32
CA ILE A 175 0.30 -10.94 15.51
C ILE A 175 0.70 -12.40 15.27
N ALA A 176 1.97 -12.64 14.94
CA ALA A 176 2.50 -13.98 14.66
C ALA A 176 2.42 -14.90 15.90
N ALA A 177 2.66 -14.37 17.10
CA ALA A 177 2.58 -15.12 18.36
C ALA A 177 1.17 -15.68 18.66
N ARG A 178 0.12 -15.14 18.03
CA ARG A 178 -1.27 -15.60 18.20
C ARG A 178 -1.68 -16.67 17.19
N LYS A 179 -0.79 -17.05 16.27
CA LYS A 179 -1.08 -18.00 15.18
C LYS A 179 -0.52 -19.39 15.49
N PRO A 180 -1.21 -20.47 15.08
CA PRO A 180 -0.65 -21.82 15.13
C PRO A 180 0.62 -21.91 14.28
N GLY A 181 1.74 -22.35 14.86
CA GLY A 181 3.04 -22.38 14.18
C GLY A 181 3.48 -20.97 13.77
N PRO A 182 4.03 -20.15 14.70
CA PRO A 182 4.23 -18.71 14.47
C PRO A 182 4.91 -18.43 13.13
N PRO A 183 4.21 -17.76 12.19
CA PRO A 183 4.75 -17.51 10.86
C PRO A 183 5.84 -16.43 10.91
N PRO A 184 6.58 -16.22 9.81
CA PRO A 184 7.50 -15.11 9.68
C PRO A 184 6.84 -13.77 10.00
N SER A 185 7.61 -12.89 10.64
CA SER A 185 7.18 -11.55 11.04
C SER A 185 8.37 -10.58 11.08
N LEU A 186 8.07 -9.29 11.13
CA LEU A 186 9.07 -8.21 11.30
C LEU A 186 8.65 -7.26 12.43
N PRO A 187 9.61 -6.69 13.19
CA PRO A 187 9.32 -5.71 14.22
C PRO A 187 8.47 -4.53 13.70
N PRO A 188 7.53 -4.00 14.49
CA PRO A 188 6.63 -2.92 14.07
C PRO A 188 7.35 -1.71 13.45
N GLY A 189 8.52 -1.33 13.99
CA GLY A 189 9.31 -0.22 13.48
C GLY A 189 9.78 -0.40 12.02
N MET A 190 10.02 -1.64 11.58
CA MET A 190 10.43 -1.91 10.19
C MET A 190 9.29 -1.68 9.19
N LEU A 191 8.04 -1.90 9.61
CA LEU A 191 6.86 -1.67 8.77
C LEU A 191 6.63 -0.16 8.58
N VAL A 192 6.75 0.62 9.66
CA VAL A 192 6.69 2.09 9.59
C VAL A 192 7.82 2.61 8.72
N ARG A 193 9.04 2.11 8.93
CA ARG A 193 10.22 2.53 8.18
C ARG A 193 10.08 2.28 6.68
N ALA A 194 9.48 1.16 6.27
CA ALA A 194 9.18 0.87 4.88
C ALA A 194 8.35 1.96 4.21
N ALA A 195 7.30 2.45 4.89
CA ALA A 195 6.43 3.50 4.38
C ALA A 195 7.13 4.86 4.34
N VAL A 196 7.85 5.23 5.41
CA VAL A 196 8.58 6.49 5.51
C VAL A 196 9.64 6.61 4.41
N VAL A 197 10.49 5.59 4.27
CA VAL A 197 11.54 5.57 3.23
C VAL A 197 10.92 5.64 1.83
N ALA A 198 9.81 4.95 1.59
CA ALA A 198 9.14 4.99 0.30
C ALA A 198 8.64 6.38 -0.05
N VAL A 199 8.05 7.10 0.91
CA VAL A 199 7.59 8.48 0.70
C VAL A 199 8.76 9.43 0.50
N GLU A 200 9.79 9.36 1.33
CA GLU A 200 10.97 10.23 1.24
C GLU A 200 11.68 10.09 -0.12
N GLU A 201 11.95 8.86 -0.56
CA GLU A 201 12.57 8.61 -1.87
C GLU A 201 11.68 9.04 -3.04
N ALA A 202 10.37 8.79 -2.93
CA ALA A 202 9.41 9.23 -3.94
C ALA A 202 9.36 10.75 -4.04
N ALA A 203 9.28 11.46 -2.91
CA ALA A 203 9.27 12.91 -2.86
C ALA A 203 10.59 13.51 -3.37
N ALA A 204 11.74 12.94 -3.00
CA ALA A 204 13.04 13.37 -3.52
C ALA A 204 13.15 13.23 -5.04
N SER A 205 12.46 12.24 -5.63
CA SER A 205 12.39 12.04 -7.09
C SER A 205 11.42 12.95 -7.85
N LEU A 206 10.75 13.87 -7.15
CA LEU A 206 9.89 14.90 -7.74
C LEU A 206 10.63 16.21 -8.04
N THR A 207 11.81 16.38 -7.44
CA THR A 207 12.67 17.55 -7.67
C THR A 207 13.29 17.43 -9.07
N PRO A 208 13.30 18.51 -9.88
CA PRO A 208 13.90 18.53 -11.22
C PRO A 208 15.37 18.08 -11.26
#